data_AF-A0A2R6C3Z1-F1
#
_entry.id   AF-A0A2R6C3Z1-F1
#
_cell.length_a   1.000
_cell.length_b   1.000
_cell.length_c   1.000
_cell.angle_alpha   90.00
_cell.angle_beta   90.00
_cell.angle_gamma   90.00
#
_symmetry.space_group_name_H-M   'P 1'
#
loop_
_entity.id
_entity.type
_entity.pdbx_description
1 polymer ?
#
loop_
_entity_poly.entity_id
_entity_poly.type
_entity_poly.pdbx_seq_one_letter_code
_entity_poly.pdbx_strand_id
1 'polypeptide(L)'
;MGADALTDFDGALEARLERLDNSVVEFERYKSSHYIGVCTATYNIQVMRRLLPGMIFAVPNFRSDAKQRYTLFELVGFRPVHFGAAAITADTLPEIRKEVFEKVRYEWVKGSKAAYIQFTGTLLTTT
;
A
#
# COMPACT_ATOMS: atom_id res chain seq x y z
N MET A 1 14.26 7.78 -22.07
CA MET A 1 13.10 6.94 -21.71
C MET A 1 12.36 7.69 -20.62
N GLY A 2 11.25 8.35 -20.95
CA GLY A 2 10.38 8.94 -19.92
C GLY A 2 9.74 7.81 -19.15
N ALA A 3 10.05 7.67 -17.87
CA ALA A 3 9.27 6.81 -17.01
C ALA A 3 7.91 7.49 -16.84
N ASP A 4 6.84 6.83 -17.27
CA ASP A 4 5.49 7.30 -16.97
C ASP A 4 5.34 7.37 -15.46
N ALA A 5 5.47 8.58 -14.90
CA ALA A 5 5.42 8.83 -13.46
C ALA A 5 4.02 8.56 -12.87
N LEU A 6 3.03 8.38 -13.75
CA LEU A 6 1.65 8.06 -13.46
C LEU A 6 1.24 6.83 -14.28
N THR A 7 0.93 5.73 -13.62
CA THR A 7 0.45 4.50 -14.27
C THR A 7 -0.51 3.76 -13.33
N ASP A 8 -1.57 3.19 -13.89
CA ASP A 8 -2.44 2.23 -13.21
C ASP A 8 -2.00 0.77 -13.48
N PHE A 9 -0.84 0.60 -14.12
CA PHE A 9 -0.33 -0.68 -14.60
C PHE A 9 -1.32 -1.42 -15.50
N ASP A 10 -1.95 -0.72 -16.44
CA ASP A 10 -2.97 -1.26 -17.35
C ASP A 10 -4.20 -1.78 -16.57
N GLY A 11 -4.59 -1.05 -15.53
CA GLY A 11 -5.66 -1.40 -14.60
C GLY A 11 -5.29 -2.49 -13.59
N ALA A 12 -4.05 -2.98 -13.56
CA ALA A 12 -3.63 -4.03 -12.63
C ALA A 12 -3.47 -3.55 -11.17
N LEU A 13 -3.37 -2.24 -10.94
CA LEU A 13 -3.25 -1.64 -9.62
C LEU A 13 -4.60 -1.05 -9.17
N GLU A 14 -5.41 -1.87 -8.49
CA GLU A 14 -6.61 -1.40 -7.80
C GLU A 14 -6.31 -1.19 -6.31
N ALA A 15 -6.06 0.06 -5.92
CA ALA A 15 -5.73 0.44 -4.56
C ALA A 15 -6.91 1.09 -3.81
N ARG A 16 -6.94 0.91 -2.49
CA ARG A 16 -7.89 1.54 -1.56
C ARG A 16 -7.14 2.20 -0.41
N LEU A 17 -7.62 3.36 0.03
CA LEU A 17 -7.06 4.07 1.18
C LEU A 17 -7.57 3.40 2.46
N GLU A 18 -6.68 2.86 3.27
CA GLU A 18 -7.04 2.22 4.55
C GLU A 18 -7.01 3.23 5.69
N ARG A 19 -5.94 4.03 5.74
CA ARG A 19 -5.74 5.00 6.81
C ARG A 19 -4.97 6.21 6.31
N LEU A 20 -5.30 7.38 6.85
CA LEU A 20 -4.56 8.60 6.67
C LEU A 20 -4.02 9.05 8.03
N ASP A 21 -2.70 8.99 8.18
CA ASP A 21 -1.99 9.42 9.37
C ASP A 21 -1.54 10.88 9.19
N ASN A 22 -1.69 11.71 10.23
CA ASN A 22 -1.17 13.08 10.23
C ASN A 22 0.10 13.13 11.07
N SER A 23 1.22 13.49 10.44
CA SER A 23 2.48 13.77 11.11
C SER A 23 2.66 15.28 11.23
N VAL A 24 2.66 15.78 12.46
CA VAL A 24 2.93 17.18 12.75
C VAL A 24 4.36 17.30 13.26
N VAL A 25 5.17 18.09 12.55
CA VAL A 25 6.52 18.47 13.00
C VAL A 25 6.45 19.91 13.46
N GLU A 26 6.72 20.13 14.75
CA GLU A 26 6.79 21.47 15.36
C GLU A 26 8.24 21.80 15.68
N PHE A 27 8.72 22.95 15.20
CA PHE A 27 10.05 23.47 15.48
C PHE A 27 9.98 24.98 15.70
N GLU A 28 10.28 25.42 16.93
CA GLU A 28 10.15 26.83 17.37
C GLU A 28 8.80 27.46 17.00
N ARG A 29 8.77 28.37 16.01
CA ARG A 29 7.58 29.07 15.51
C ARG A 29 6.98 28.43 14.26
N TYR A 30 7.56 27.35 13.76
CA TYR A 30 7.14 26.67 12.55
C TYR A 30 6.39 25.39 12.90
N LYS A 31 5.23 25.22 12.26
CA LYS A 31 4.41 24.01 12.31
C LYS A 31 4.23 23.51 10.88
N SER A 32 4.69 22.30 10.61
CA SER A 32 4.44 21.61 9.34
C SER A 32 3.60 20.36 9.59
N SER A 33 2.61 20.12 8.73
CA SER A 33 1.75 18.95 8.80
C SER A 33 1.87 18.17 7.49
N HIS A 34 2.23 16.90 7.60
CA HIS A 34 2.34 15.98 6.47
C HIS A 34 1.35 14.85 6.66
N TYR A 35 0.64 14.50 5.60
CA TYR A 35 -0.27 13.36 5.63
C TYR A 35 0.41 12.15 5.00
N ILE A 36 0.41 11.03 5.72
CA ILE A 36 0.92 9.76 5.26
C ILE A 36 -0.28 8.84 5.04
N GLY A 37 -0.52 8.46 3.78
CA GLY A 37 -1.54 7.49 3.41
C GLY A 37 -0.99 6.07 3.49
N VAL A 38 -1.71 5.19 4.17
CA VAL A 38 -1.54 3.74 4.08
C VAL A 38 -2.65 3.20 3.18
N CYS A 39 -2.24 2.60 2.06
CA CYS A 39 -3.16 2.07 1.06
C CYS A 39 -2.90 0.59 0.85
N THR A 40 -3.93 -0.14 0.42
CA THR A 40 -3.79 -1.54 0.03
C THR A 40 -4.31 -1.81 -1.37
N ALA A 41 -3.63 -2.68 -2.10
CA ALA A 41 -4.09 -3.19 -3.39
C ALA A 41 -4.00 -4.71 -3.43
N THR A 42 -4.75 -5.30 -4.36
CA THR A 42 -4.66 -6.73 -4.64
C THR A 42 -3.22 -7.12 -4.99
N TYR A 43 -2.74 -8.24 -4.43
CA TYR A 43 -1.38 -8.71 -4.73
C TYR A 43 -1.22 -9.05 -6.21
N ASN A 44 -0.24 -8.40 -6.85
CA ASN A 44 0.19 -8.71 -8.20
C ASN A 44 1.72 -8.63 -8.29
N ILE A 45 2.37 -9.76 -8.59
CA ILE A 45 3.84 -9.83 -8.67
C ILE A 45 4.41 -8.94 -9.78
N GLN A 46 3.68 -8.75 -10.89
CA GLN A 46 4.14 -7.91 -11.99
C GLN A 46 4.10 -6.43 -11.61
N VAL A 47 3.08 -6.01 -10.86
CA VAL A 47 3.03 -4.66 -10.27
C VAL A 47 4.17 -4.48 -9.27
N MET A 48 4.32 -5.41 -8.32
CA MET A 48 5.40 -5.37 -7.31
C MET A 48 6.81 -5.21 -7.90
N ARG A 49 7.08 -5.86 -9.04
CA ARG A 49 8.38 -5.76 -9.72
C ARG A 49 8.64 -4.43 -10.41
N ARG A 50 7.58 -3.66 -10.68
CA ARG A 50 7.66 -2.36 -11.38
C ARG A 50 7.54 -1.17 -10.43
N LEU A 51 7.07 -1.37 -9.20
CA LEU A 51 6.96 -0.32 -8.20
C LEU A 51 8.34 0.22 -7.80
N LEU A 52 8.46 1.54 -7.77
CA LEU A 52 9.65 2.26 -7.32
C LEU A 52 9.23 3.42 -6.40
N PRO A 53 9.98 3.70 -5.32
CA PRO A 53 9.78 4.93 -4.55
C PRO A 53 9.85 6.17 -5.45
N GLY A 54 9.04 7.19 -5.15
CA GLY A 54 8.89 8.42 -5.94
C GLY A 54 7.83 8.34 -7.05
N MET A 55 7.27 7.15 -7.34
CA MET A 55 6.12 7.03 -8.24
C MET A 55 4.87 7.69 -7.66
N ILE A 56 4.02 8.27 -8.50
CA ILE A 56 2.73 8.83 -8.07
C ILE A 56 1.64 7.79 -8.28
N PHE A 57 0.84 7.56 -7.24
CA PHE A 57 -0.35 6.72 -7.34
C PHE A 57 -1.61 7.48 -6.91
N ALA A 58 -2.73 7.14 -7.55
CA ALA A 58 -4.02 7.75 -7.32
C ALA A 58 -4.93 6.76 -6.60
N VAL A 59 -5.61 7.21 -5.55
CA VAL A 59 -6.57 6.38 -4.81
C VAL A 59 -7.95 7.03 -4.87
N PRO A 60 -9.01 6.27 -5.21
CA PRO A 60 -10.36 6.80 -5.23
C PRO A 60 -10.76 7.38 -3.86
N ASN A 61 -11.35 8.58 -3.88
CA ASN A 61 -11.85 9.22 -2.68
C ASN A 61 -13.21 8.62 -2.31
N PHE A 62 -13.25 7.90 -1.18
CA PHE A 62 -14.45 7.21 -0.67
C PHE A 62 -15.59 8.16 -0.28
N ARG A 63 -15.33 9.48 -0.17
CA ARG A 63 -16.35 10.50 0.16
C ARG A 63 -16.95 11.21 -1.06
N SER A 64 -16.71 10.73 -2.29
CA SER A 64 -17.16 11.44 -3.49
C SER A 64 -18.49 10.91 -4.05
N ASP A 65 -19.53 11.75 -4.04
CA ASP A 65 -20.93 11.38 -4.35
C ASP A 65 -21.38 11.65 -5.81
N ALA A 66 -20.50 12.09 -6.73
CA ALA A 66 -20.95 12.39 -8.10
C ALA A 66 -19.86 12.42 -9.20
N LYS A 67 -18.61 12.67 -8.84
CA LYS A 67 -17.46 12.65 -9.76
C LYS A 67 -16.35 11.87 -9.09
N GLN A 68 -15.77 10.87 -9.78
CA GLN A 68 -14.62 10.11 -9.28
C GLN A 68 -13.48 11.09 -8.98
N ARG A 69 -13.32 11.40 -7.69
CA ARG A 69 -12.21 12.20 -7.18
C ARG A 69 -11.12 11.25 -6.73
N TYR A 70 -9.88 11.66 -6.97
CA TYR A 70 -8.72 10.88 -6.58
C TYR A 70 -7.86 11.69 -5.63
N THR A 71 -7.28 10.99 -4.68
CA THR A 71 -6.22 11.51 -3.82
C THR A 71 -4.89 11.01 -4.35
N LEU A 72 -3.97 11.94 -4.61
CA LEU A 72 -2.66 11.64 -5.16
C LEU A 72 -1.63 11.49 -4.04
N PHE A 73 -0.85 10.42 -4.11
CA PHE A 73 0.22 10.13 -3.17
C PHE A 73 1.52 9.88 -3.92
N GLU A 74 2.62 10.38 -3.37
CA GLU A 74 3.95 9.94 -3.75
C GLU A 74 4.30 8.67 -2.98
N LEU A 75 4.70 7.61 -3.68
CA LEU A 75 5.08 6.34 -3.09
C LEU A 75 6.39 6.46 -2.31
N VAL A 76 6.30 6.30 -0.99
CA VAL A 76 7.46 6.30 -0.09
C VAL A 76 8.00 4.87 0.09
N GLY A 77 7.10 3.90 0.18
CA GLY A 77 7.46 2.50 0.35
C GLY A 77 6.30 1.56 0.10
N PHE A 78 6.64 0.29 -0.11
CA PHE A 78 5.64 -0.76 -0.30
C PHE A 78 6.17 -2.09 0.22
N ARG A 79 5.25 -2.97 0.62
CA ARG A 79 5.58 -4.34 1.03
C ARG A 79 4.45 -5.32 0.68
N PRO A 80 4.77 -6.58 0.35
CA PRO A 80 3.76 -7.61 0.31
C PRO A 80 3.33 -7.95 1.74
N VAL A 81 2.04 -8.17 1.92
CA VAL A 81 1.47 -8.62 3.19
C VAL A 81 0.58 -9.82 2.94
N HIS A 82 0.61 -10.78 3.85
CA HIS A 82 -0.26 -11.95 3.83
C HIS A 82 -1.04 -12.02 5.14
N PHE A 83 -2.36 -12.11 5.08
CA PHE A 83 -3.22 -12.10 6.29
C PHE A 83 -2.82 -13.17 7.30
N GLY A 84 -2.65 -14.42 6.84
CA GLY A 84 -2.19 -15.52 7.69
C GLY A 84 -0.82 -15.27 8.35
N ALA A 85 0.14 -14.68 7.64
CA ALA A 85 1.45 -14.36 8.20
C ALA A 85 1.40 -13.17 9.16
N ALA A 86 0.54 -12.17 8.90
CA ALA A 86 0.39 -10.99 9.74
C ALA A 86 -0.22 -11.31 11.13
N ALA A 87 -0.94 -12.42 11.25
CA ALA A 87 -1.51 -12.89 12.50
C ALA A 87 -0.49 -13.65 13.40
N ILE A 88 0.68 -14.00 12.87
CA ILE A 88 1.71 -14.72 13.60
C ILE A 88 2.49 -13.76 14.49
N THR A 89 2.56 -14.07 15.78
CA THR A 89 3.33 -13.34 16.78
C THR A 89 4.55 -14.13 17.24
N ALA A 90 5.44 -13.49 18.00
CA ALA A 90 6.61 -14.14 18.59
C ALA A 90 6.22 -15.31 19.53
N ASP A 91 5.07 -15.21 20.18
CA ASP A 91 4.53 -16.19 21.13
C ASP A 91 3.84 -17.38 20.45
N THR A 92 3.64 -17.32 19.13
CA THR A 92 3.02 -18.42 18.39
C THR A 92 3.95 -19.63 18.39
N LEU A 93 3.41 -20.81 18.73
CA LEU A 93 4.14 -22.07 18.76
C LEU A 93 4.92 -22.31 17.45
N PRO A 94 6.18 -22.77 17.52
CA PRO A 94 7.03 -22.97 16.34
C PRO A 94 6.42 -23.87 15.26
N GLU A 95 5.68 -24.90 15.66
CA GLU A 95 5.04 -25.85 14.75
C GLU A 95 3.92 -25.19 13.95
N ILE A 96 3.08 -24.42 14.64
CA ILE A 96 2.00 -23.63 14.03
C ILE A 96 2.60 -22.58 13.10
N ARG A 97 3.66 -21.91 13.54
CA ARG A 97 4.38 -20.91 12.76
C ARG A 97 4.91 -21.51 11.45
N LYS A 98 5.52 -22.69 11.52
CA LYS A 98 6.02 -23.42 10.35
C LYS A 98 4.90 -23.77 9.38
N GLU A 99 3.81 -24.35 9.87
CA GLU A 99 2.67 -24.75 9.03
C GLU A 99 2.05 -23.53 8.31
N VAL A 100 1.86 -22.42 9.03
CA VAL A 100 1.31 -21.19 8.45
C VAL A 100 2.25 -20.63 7.38
N PHE A 101 3.56 -20.58 7.63
CA PHE A 101 4.50 -20.08 6.63
C PHE A 101 4.63 -20.98 5.41
N GLU A 102 4.49 -22.31 5.55
CA GLU A 102 4.44 -23.23 4.40
C GLU A 102 3.22 -22.96 3.53
N LYS A 103 2.04 -22.73 4.12
CA LYS A 103 0.82 -22.34 3.39
C LYS A 103 0.97 -20.97 2.71
N VAL A 104 1.45 -19.97 3.45
CA VAL A 104 1.71 -18.60 2.94
C VAL A 104 2.62 -18.64 1.72
N ARG A 105 3.71 -19.43 1.77
CA ARG A 105 4.65 -19.57 0.65
C ARG A 105 3.96 -20.05 -0.62
N TYR A 106 3.10 -21.06 -0.49
CA TYR A 106 2.36 -21.60 -1.62
C TYR A 106 1.34 -20.60 -2.18
N GLU A 107 0.65 -19.88 -1.30
CA GLU A 107 -0.36 -18.87 -1.65
C GLU A 107 0.22 -17.65 -2.36
N TRP A 108 1.42 -17.20 -1.98
CA TRP A 108 2.10 -16.11 -2.71
C TRP A 108 2.45 -16.48 -4.14
N VAL A 109 2.86 -17.72 -4.39
CA VAL A 109 3.25 -18.17 -5.74
C VAL A 109 2.03 -18.38 -6.63
N LYS A 110 0.93 -18.89 -6.08
CA LYS A 110 -0.28 -19.19 -6.86
C LYS A 110 -1.24 -18.01 -7.06
N GLY A 111 -1.02 -16.90 -6.35
CA GLY A 111 -1.96 -15.79 -6.33
C GLY A 111 -3.14 -16.13 -5.43
N SER A 112 -3.12 -15.61 -4.20
CA SER A 112 -4.17 -15.79 -3.20
C SER A 112 -4.81 -14.45 -2.88
N LYS A 113 -6.13 -14.45 -2.60
CA LYS A 113 -6.84 -13.29 -2.04
C LYS A 113 -6.39 -12.96 -0.61
N ALA A 114 -5.63 -13.84 0.04
CA ALA A 114 -5.05 -13.61 1.35
C ALA A 114 -3.77 -12.75 1.30
N ALA A 115 -3.26 -12.45 0.10
CA ALA A 115 -2.11 -11.57 -0.10
C ALA A 115 -2.54 -10.22 -0.70
N TYR A 116 -1.93 -9.16 -0.21
CA TYR A 116 -2.13 -7.80 -0.71
C TYR A 116 -0.81 -7.03 -0.71
N ILE A 117 -0.76 -5.93 -1.45
CA ILE A 117 0.33 -4.96 -1.40
C ILE A 117 -0.10 -3.86 -0.46
N GLN A 118 0.73 -3.54 0.54
CA GLN A 118 0.57 -2.34 1.34
C GLN A 118 1.52 -1.26 0.83
N PHE A 119 0.98 -0.09 0.54
CA PHE A 119 1.69 1.11 0.12
C PHE A 119 1.68 2.13 1.24
N THR A 120 2.78 2.83 1.39
CA THR A 120 2.89 4.03 2.21
C THR A 120 3.25 5.17 1.29
N GLY A 121 2.47 6.25 1.31
CA GLY A 121 2.73 7.41 0.48
C GLY A 121 2.48 8.74 1.18
N THR A 122 3.19 9.77 0.74
CA THR A 122 2.98 11.15 1.20
C THR A 122 1.90 11.78 0.35
N LEU A 123 0.91 12.40 0.98
CA LEU A 123 -0.15 13.11 0.29
C LEU A 123 0.43 14.29 -0.49
N LEU A 124 0.15 14.34 -1.80
CA LEU A 124 0.53 15.47 -2.65
C LEU A 124 -0.61 16.48 -2.76
N THR A 125 -1.81 16.00 -3.08
CA THR A 125 -3.01 16.84 -3.21
C THR A 125 -4.28 15.98 -3.26
N THR A 126 -5.42 16.62 -2.99
CA THR A 126 -6.76 16.07 -3.21
C THR A 126 -7.41 16.80 -4.39
N THR A 127 -7.78 16.08 -5.44
CA THR A 127 -8.51 16.63 -6.61
C THR A 127 -9.98 16.27 -6.59
#